data_AF-K1XFY1-F1
#
_entry.id   AF-K1XFY1-F1
#
_cell.length_a   1.000
_cell.length_b   1.000
_cell.length_c   1.000
_cell.angle_alpha   90.00
_cell.angle_beta   90.00
_cell.angle_gamma   90.00
#
_symmetry.space_group_name_H-M   'P 1'
#
loop_
_entity.id
_entity.type
_entity.pdbx_description
1 polymer ?
#
loop_
_entity_poly.entity_id
_entity_poly.type
_entity_poly.pdbx_seq_one_letter_code
_entity_poly.pdbx_strand_id
1 'polypeptide(L)'
;MVDIQKKVSVEFYNIQIIVNELKKIKDIHKLSFLEIGGVANLIHNFYNGIENILKQILKDKNISVPEGSSWHRDLIYLSSSEFCLSENTKENLTKYLSFRHFFVHNYSIDLDPHEIEPLVKLTEITFTIFKNEIESFLKN
;
A
#
# COMPACT_ATOMS: atom_id res chain seq x y z
N MET A 1 8.94 23.88 -8.83
CA MET A 1 8.71 22.43 -8.75
C MET A 1 8.48 22.08 -7.29
N VAL A 2 7.41 21.35 -6.95
CA VAL A 2 7.23 20.87 -5.58
C VAL A 2 8.28 19.79 -5.33
N ASP A 3 9.11 20.00 -4.31
CA ASP A 3 10.09 19.05 -3.80
C ASP A 3 9.45 17.66 -3.59
N ILE A 4 10.03 16.64 -4.21
CA ILE A 4 9.58 15.24 -4.10
C ILE A 4 9.46 14.81 -2.64
N GLN A 5 10.38 15.27 -1.77
CA GLN A 5 10.35 14.95 -0.34
C GLN A 5 9.06 15.46 0.31
N LYS A 6 8.60 16.65 -0.08
CA LYS A 6 7.34 17.23 0.43
C LYS A 6 6.13 16.41 -0.04
N LYS A 7 6.09 15.98 -1.31
CA LYS A 7 4.98 15.16 -1.81
C LYS A 7 4.92 13.80 -1.13
N VAL A 8 6.06 13.12 -1.01
CA VAL A 8 6.18 11.82 -0.33
C VAL A 8 5.80 11.94 1.14
N SER A 9 6.22 13.03 1.81
CA SER A 9 5.87 13.28 3.22
C SER A 9 4.35 13.46 3.43
N VAL A 10 3.65 14.11 2.49
CA VAL A 10 2.18 14.24 2.53
C VAL A 10 1.51 12.88 2.33
N GLU A 11 1.98 12.07 1.40
CA GLU A 11 1.46 10.71 1.20
C GLU A 11 1.70 9.84 2.43
N PHE A 12 2.89 9.88 3.04
CA PHE A 12 3.16 9.17 4.29
C PHE A 12 2.22 9.58 5.41
N TYR A 13 1.91 10.88 5.54
CA TYR A 13 0.95 11.35 6.54
C TYR A 13 -0.45 10.75 6.30
N ASN A 14 -0.92 10.77 5.05
CA ASN A 14 -2.22 10.19 4.69
C ASN A 14 -2.28 8.67 4.97
N ILE A 15 -1.23 7.94 4.60
CA ILE A 15 -1.13 6.50 4.85
C ILE A 15 -1.09 6.22 6.36
N GLN A 16 -0.37 7.04 7.15
CA GLN A 16 -0.30 6.89 8.60
C GLN A 16 -1.67 7.03 9.27
N ILE A 17 -2.54 7.94 8.78
CA ILE A 17 -3.92 8.05 9.27
C ILE A 17 -4.66 6.73 9.05
N ILE A 18 -4.57 6.17 7.83
CA ILE A 18 -5.21 4.89 7.49
C ILE A 18 -4.70 3.76 8.39
N VAL A 19 -3.38 3.64 8.56
CA VAL A 19 -2.76 2.64 9.45
C VAL A 19 -3.28 2.80 10.88
N ASN A 20 -3.40 4.03 11.38
CA ASN A 20 -3.91 4.29 12.71
C ASN A 20 -5.38 3.91 12.88
N GLU A 21 -6.23 4.12 11.87
CA GLU A 21 -7.63 3.68 11.90
C GLU A 21 -7.74 2.15 11.88
N LEU A 22 -6.97 1.48 11.00
CA LEU A 22 -6.93 0.02 10.92
C LEU A 22 -6.48 -0.62 12.25
N LYS A 23 -5.48 -0.03 12.93
CA LYS A 23 -5.01 -0.49 14.24
C LYS A 23 -6.04 -0.42 15.37
N LYS A 24 -7.09 0.40 15.24
CA LYS A 24 -8.15 0.50 16.26
C LYS A 24 -9.09 -0.71 16.23
N ILE A 25 -9.08 -1.48 15.13
CA ILE A 25 -9.93 -2.66 14.97
C ILE A 25 -9.40 -3.76 15.89
N LYS A 26 -10.19 -4.10 16.92
CA LYS A 26 -9.84 -5.15 17.89
C LYS A 26 -10.19 -6.55 17.41
N ASP A 27 -11.33 -6.66 16.73
CA ASP A 27 -11.90 -7.94 16.30
C ASP A 27 -12.74 -7.69 15.03
N ILE A 28 -12.18 -8.09 13.90
CA ILE A 28 -12.81 -7.87 12.59
C ILE A 28 -14.07 -8.73 12.40
N HIS A 29 -14.15 -9.87 13.10
CA HIS A 29 -15.26 -10.83 12.98
C HIS A 29 -16.56 -10.31 13.61
N LYS A 30 -16.48 -9.22 14.39
CA LYS A 30 -17.64 -8.54 14.99
C LYS A 30 -18.16 -7.37 14.18
N LEU A 31 -17.48 -7.01 13.09
CA LEU A 31 -17.88 -5.92 12.24
C LEU A 31 -19.07 -6.33 11.36
N SER A 32 -20.00 -5.40 11.16
CA SER A 32 -21.05 -5.54 10.17
C SER A 32 -20.49 -5.57 8.75
N PHE A 33 -21.28 -6.04 7.79
CA PHE A 33 -20.92 -6.04 6.37
C PHE A 33 -20.47 -4.65 5.87
N LEU A 34 -21.16 -3.58 6.28
CA LEU A 34 -20.80 -2.21 5.90
C LEU A 34 -19.45 -1.80 6.49
N GLU A 35 -19.18 -2.14 7.75
CA GLU A 35 -17.91 -1.84 8.41
C GLU A 35 -16.76 -2.62 7.76
N ILE A 36 -16.97 -3.91 7.43
CA ILE A 36 -16.00 -4.73 6.69
C ILE A 36 -15.69 -4.10 5.33
N GLY A 37 -16.71 -3.61 4.61
CA GLY A 37 -16.51 -2.85 3.37
C GLY A 37 -15.66 -1.61 3.56
N GLY A 38 -15.86 -0.89 4.68
CA GLY A 38 -15.01 0.23 5.09
C GLY A 38 -13.56 -0.17 5.33
N VAL A 39 -13.32 -1.26 6.07
CA VAL A 39 -11.97 -1.81 6.31
C VAL A 39 -11.29 -2.20 5.01
N ALA A 40 -12.00 -2.91 4.13
CA ALA A 40 -11.50 -3.29 2.82
C ALA A 40 -11.09 -2.07 1.98
N ASN A 41 -11.91 -1.01 2.00
CA ASN A 41 -11.58 0.25 1.33
C ASN A 41 -10.35 0.93 1.95
N LEU A 42 -10.21 0.92 3.28
CA LEU A 42 -9.01 1.45 3.95
C LEU A 42 -7.75 0.68 3.54
N ILE A 43 -7.78 -0.65 3.46
CA ILE A 43 -6.65 -1.46 2.96
C ILE A 43 -6.34 -1.13 1.50
N HIS A 44 -7.37 -0.96 0.66
CA HIS A 44 -7.18 -0.55 -0.72
C HIS A 44 -6.50 0.83 -0.83
N ASN A 45 -6.94 1.81 -0.03
CA ASN A 45 -6.37 3.15 0.01
C ASN A 45 -4.94 3.16 0.56
N PHE A 46 -4.65 2.31 1.55
CA PHE A 46 -3.31 2.07 2.06
C PHE A 46 -2.35 1.68 0.92
N TYR A 47 -2.73 0.65 0.14
CA TYR A 47 -1.91 0.18 -0.97
C TYR A 47 -1.81 1.21 -2.12
N ASN A 48 -2.90 1.89 -2.47
CA ASN A 48 -2.87 2.95 -3.47
C ASN A 48 -1.91 4.09 -3.09
N GLY A 49 -1.85 4.46 -1.80
CA GLY A 49 -0.89 5.45 -1.31
C GLY A 49 0.55 5.02 -1.53
N ILE A 50 0.87 3.75 -1.27
CA ILE A 50 2.19 3.18 -1.57
C ILE A 50 2.49 3.27 -3.06
N GLU A 51 1.59 2.82 -3.93
CA GLU A 51 1.78 2.92 -5.38
C GLU A 51 1.99 4.38 -5.83
N ASN A 52 1.27 5.32 -5.24
CA ASN A 52 1.43 6.74 -5.54
C ASN A 52 2.82 7.26 -5.18
N ILE A 53 3.36 6.88 -4.03
CA ILE A 53 4.74 7.20 -3.63
C ILE A 53 5.73 6.63 -4.64
N LEU A 54 5.63 5.34 -4.96
CA LEU A 54 6.51 4.66 -5.91
C LEU A 54 6.52 5.38 -7.27
N LYS A 55 5.33 5.66 -7.82
CA LYS A 55 5.17 6.38 -9.10
C LYS A 55 5.76 7.78 -9.06
N GLN A 56 5.59 8.51 -7.96
CA GLN A 56 6.12 9.86 -7.83
C GLN A 56 7.65 9.87 -7.82
N ILE A 57 8.26 8.91 -7.12
CA ILE A 57 9.72 8.78 -7.06
C ILE A 57 10.29 8.37 -8.43
N LEU A 58 9.68 7.39 -9.12
CA LEU A 58 10.11 7.01 -10.48
C LEU A 58 10.07 8.21 -11.43
N LYS A 59 8.97 8.99 -11.40
CA LYS A 59 8.84 10.20 -12.22
C LYS A 59 9.90 11.25 -11.90
N ASP A 60 10.22 11.44 -10.63
CA ASP A 60 11.26 12.38 -10.19
C ASP A 60 12.66 11.96 -10.70
N LYS A 61 12.91 10.65 -10.75
CA LYS A 61 14.14 10.05 -11.31
C LYS A 61 14.12 9.93 -12.84
N ASN A 62 13.10 10.43 -13.53
CA ASN A 62 12.89 10.28 -14.98
C ASN A 62 12.86 8.80 -15.44
N ILE A 63 12.42 7.89 -14.58
CA ILE A 63 12.19 6.49 -14.91
C ILE A 63 10.73 6.33 -15.32
N SER A 64 10.50 5.66 -16.44
CA SER A 64 9.14 5.42 -16.92
C SER A 64 8.35 4.55 -15.95
N VAL A 65 7.14 4.97 -15.62
CA VAL A 65 6.20 4.14 -14.85
C VAL A 65 5.68 3.03 -15.78
N PRO A 66 5.55 1.77 -15.31
CA PRO A 66 4.97 0.69 -16.11
C PRO A 66 3.53 0.99 -16.54
N GLU A 67 3.11 0.38 -17.65
CA GLU A 67 1.78 0.51 -18.23
C GLU A 67 1.19 -0.87 -18.60
N GLY A 68 -0.07 -0.91 -19.03
CA GLY A 68 -0.75 -2.16 -19.40
C GLY A 68 -1.37 -2.90 -18.22
N SER A 69 -1.96 -4.08 -18.44
CA SER A 69 -2.76 -4.78 -17.41
C SER A 69 -1.96 -5.26 -16.19
N SER A 70 -0.64 -5.46 -16.34
CA SER A 70 0.26 -5.88 -15.25
C SER A 70 0.97 -4.75 -14.54
N TRP A 71 0.67 -3.49 -14.87
CA TRP A 71 1.47 -2.34 -14.43
C TRP A 71 1.66 -2.27 -12.91
N HIS A 72 0.65 -2.66 -12.14
CA HIS A 72 0.71 -2.66 -10.67
C HIS A 72 1.80 -3.59 -10.14
N ARG A 73 1.86 -4.81 -10.67
CA ARG A 73 2.89 -5.79 -10.33
C ARG A 73 4.25 -5.26 -10.77
N ASP A 74 4.35 -4.83 -12.01
CA ASP A 74 5.60 -4.41 -12.61
C ASP A 74 6.16 -3.15 -11.90
N LEU A 75 5.28 -2.29 -11.36
CA LEU A 75 5.65 -1.16 -10.51
C LEU A 75 6.36 -1.62 -9.22
N ILE A 76 5.87 -2.66 -8.54
CA ILE A 76 6.54 -3.23 -7.36
C ILE A 76 7.92 -3.72 -7.75
N TYR A 77 8.04 -4.55 -8.80
CA TYR A 77 9.32 -5.13 -9.21
C TYR A 77 10.34 -4.05 -9.59
N LEU A 78 9.95 -3.08 -10.42
CA LEU A 78 10.80 -1.97 -10.83
C LEU A 78 11.22 -1.15 -9.61
N SER A 79 10.28 -0.82 -8.72
CA SER A 79 10.60 -0.05 -7.52
C SER A 79 11.50 -0.81 -6.55
N SER A 80 11.34 -2.14 -6.44
CA SER A 80 12.21 -2.98 -5.62
C SER A 80 13.66 -2.94 -6.11
N SER A 81 13.88 -2.97 -7.44
CA SER A 81 15.23 -2.86 -8.00
C SER A 81 15.79 -1.44 -7.90
N GLU A 82 14.98 -0.42 -8.21
CA GLU A 82 15.45 0.98 -8.26
C GLU A 82 15.65 1.59 -6.87
N PHE A 83 14.83 1.21 -5.89
CA PHE A 83 14.83 1.80 -4.54
C PHE A 83 15.46 0.89 -3.48
N CYS A 84 16.01 -0.27 -3.90
CA CYS A 84 16.56 -1.29 -3.01
C CYS A 84 15.58 -1.74 -1.91
N LEU A 85 14.29 -1.89 -2.25
CA LEU A 85 13.30 -2.40 -1.30
C LEU A 85 13.66 -3.85 -0.93
N SER A 86 13.54 -4.20 0.36
CA SER A 86 13.77 -5.56 0.79
C SER A 86 12.78 -6.55 0.18
N GLU A 87 13.17 -7.82 0.08
CA GLU A 87 12.24 -8.88 -0.35
C GLU A 87 11.03 -8.96 0.60
N ASN A 88 11.20 -8.69 1.89
CA ASN A 88 10.07 -8.63 2.84
C ASN A 88 9.07 -7.52 2.50
N THR A 89 9.54 -6.31 2.11
CA THR A 89 8.65 -5.25 1.63
C THR A 89 7.90 -5.72 0.39
N LYS A 90 8.61 -6.24 -0.61
CA LYS A 90 8.03 -6.71 -1.87
C LYS A 90 6.99 -7.82 -1.68
N GLU A 91 7.27 -8.82 -0.83
CA GLU A 91 6.33 -9.89 -0.48
C GLU A 91 5.07 -9.32 0.18
N ASN A 92 5.22 -8.38 1.12
CA ASN A 92 4.08 -7.75 1.76
C ASN A 92 3.25 -6.93 0.78
N LEU A 93 3.88 -6.11 -0.08
CA LEU A 93 3.18 -5.35 -1.13
C LEU A 93 2.44 -6.27 -2.11
N THR A 94 3.00 -7.45 -2.41
CA THR A 94 2.34 -8.44 -3.27
C THR A 94 1.05 -8.98 -2.66
N LYS A 95 0.98 -9.17 -1.32
CA LYS A 95 -0.26 -9.56 -0.63
C LYS A 95 -1.35 -8.49 -0.80
N TYR A 96 -0.99 -7.22 -0.67
CA TYR A 96 -1.93 -6.11 -0.88
C TYR A 96 -2.34 -5.95 -2.35
N LEU A 97 -1.44 -6.23 -3.30
CA LEU A 97 -1.77 -6.27 -4.72
C LEU A 97 -2.80 -7.37 -5.03
N SER A 98 -2.61 -8.57 -4.49
CA SER A 98 -3.59 -9.66 -4.61
C SER A 98 -4.94 -9.26 -4.04
N PHE A 99 -4.95 -8.65 -2.85
CA PHE A 99 -6.18 -8.12 -2.25
C PHE A 99 -6.84 -7.04 -3.12
N ARG A 100 -6.06 -6.12 -3.69
CA ARG A 100 -6.57 -5.10 -4.61
C ARG A 100 -7.30 -5.74 -5.79
N HIS A 101 -6.70 -6.73 -6.44
CA HIS A 101 -7.32 -7.42 -7.56
C HIS A 101 -8.65 -8.05 -7.14
N PHE A 102 -8.66 -8.76 -6.02
CA PHE A 102 -9.89 -9.32 -5.46
C PHE A 102 -10.95 -8.24 -5.18
N PHE A 103 -10.59 -7.18 -4.45
CA PHE A 103 -11.51 -6.13 -4.01
C PHE A 103 -12.14 -5.36 -5.17
N VAL A 104 -11.35 -5.02 -6.20
CA VAL A 104 -11.84 -4.28 -7.38
C VAL A 104 -12.80 -5.12 -8.23
N HIS A 105 -12.68 -6.45 -8.22
CA HIS A 105 -13.47 -7.32 -9.10
C HIS A 105 -14.68 -8.00 -8.42
N ASN A 106 -14.68 -8.22 -7.10
CA ASN A 106 -15.74 -8.98 -6.40
C ASN A 106 -16.90 -8.14 -5.81
N TYR A 107 -17.00 -6.84 -6.12
CA TYR A 107 -18.14 -5.97 -5.71
C TYR A 107 -18.53 -6.05 -4.21
N SER A 108 -17.56 -6.28 -3.32
CA SER A 108 -17.73 -6.35 -1.86
C SER A 108 -18.65 -7.45 -1.31
N ILE A 109 -19.28 -8.29 -2.13
CA ILE A 109 -20.25 -9.32 -1.69
C ILE A 109 -19.55 -10.49 -0.98
N ASP A 110 -18.31 -10.80 -1.36
CA ASP A 110 -17.53 -11.93 -0.84
C ASP A 110 -16.43 -11.51 0.17
N LEU A 111 -16.58 -10.35 0.83
CA LEU A 111 -15.59 -9.90 1.81
C LEU A 111 -15.59 -10.81 3.05
N ASP A 112 -14.63 -11.72 3.11
CA ASP A 112 -14.40 -12.60 4.24
C ASP A 112 -13.47 -11.95 5.30
N PRO A 113 -13.94 -11.73 6.54
CA PRO A 113 -13.09 -11.27 7.64
C PRO A 113 -11.82 -12.11 7.84
N HIS A 114 -11.84 -13.42 7.57
CA HIS A 114 -10.68 -14.30 7.70
C HIS A 114 -9.55 -13.96 6.71
N GLU A 115 -9.90 -13.45 5.52
CA GLU A 115 -8.93 -13.02 4.51
C GLU A 115 -8.45 -11.58 4.75
N ILE A 116 -9.28 -10.75 5.39
CA ILE A 116 -8.98 -9.34 5.64
C ILE A 116 -8.14 -9.16 6.91
N GLU A 117 -8.38 -9.93 7.97
CA GLU A 117 -7.68 -9.83 9.25
C GLU A 117 -6.15 -9.86 9.12
N PRO A 118 -5.55 -10.78 8.33
CA PRO A 118 -4.10 -10.83 8.16
C PRO A 118 -3.54 -9.56 7.54
N LEU A 119 -4.26 -8.95 6.59
CA LEU A 119 -3.84 -7.71 5.95
C LEU A 119 -3.90 -6.53 6.91
N VAL A 120 -4.96 -6.43 7.73
CA VAL A 120 -5.06 -5.41 8.79
C VAL A 120 -3.89 -5.51 9.77
N LYS A 121 -3.56 -6.72 10.24
CA LYS A 121 -2.44 -6.93 11.16
C LYS A 121 -1.08 -6.60 10.53
N LEU A 122 -0.96 -6.76 9.21
CA LEU A 122 0.27 -6.56 8.47
C LEU A 122 0.51 -5.09 8.10
N THR A 123 -0.49 -4.20 8.16
CA THR A 123 -0.37 -2.82 7.63
C THR A 123 0.69 -2.00 8.36
N GLU A 124 0.73 -2.07 9.69
CA GLU A 124 1.66 -1.26 10.48
C GLU A 124 3.13 -1.60 10.19
N ILE A 125 3.46 -2.90 10.25
CA ILE A 125 4.84 -3.34 10.02
C ILE A 125 5.25 -3.11 8.56
N THR A 126 4.36 -3.36 7.60
CA THR A 126 4.63 -3.08 6.19
C THR A 126 4.92 -1.60 5.97
N PHE A 127 4.07 -0.73 6.51
CA PHE A 127 4.25 0.71 6.34
C PHE A 127 5.55 1.20 6.98
N THR A 128 5.87 0.72 8.17
CA THR A 128 7.07 1.12 8.90
C THR A 128 8.33 0.77 8.10
N ILE A 129 8.42 -0.46 7.59
CA ILE A 129 9.57 -0.92 6.80
C ILE A 129 9.64 -0.13 5.49
N PHE A 130 8.54 -0.05 4.75
CA PHE A 130 8.47 0.69 3.49
C PHE A 130 8.87 2.16 3.64
N LYS A 131 8.32 2.84 4.65
CA LYS A 131 8.63 4.24 4.94
C LYS A 131 10.12 4.43 5.22
N ASN A 132 10.72 3.59 6.06
CA ASN A 132 12.15 3.67 6.38
C ASN A 132 13.04 3.44 5.15
N GLU A 133 12.69 2.48 4.29
CA GLU A 133 13.41 2.20 3.04
C GLU A 133 13.36 3.40 2.10
N ILE A 134 12.17 3.97 1.87
CA ILE A 134 12.00 5.15 1.01
C ILE A 134 12.69 6.39 1.59
N GLU A 135 12.59 6.64 2.90
CA GLU A 135 13.29 7.76 3.54
C GLU A 135 14.81 7.59 3.45
N SER A 136 15.33 6.37 3.53
CA SER A 136 16.75 6.08 3.36
C SER A 136 17.18 6.31 1.92
N PHE A 137 16.38 5.86 0.95
CA PHE A 137 16.61 6.11 -0.48
C PHE A 137 16.64 7.60 -0.82
N LEU A 138 15.71 8.40 -0.28
CA LEU A 138 15.63 9.85 -0.58
C LEU A 138 16.71 10.71 0.09
N LYS A 139 17.42 10.16 1.08
CA LYS A 139 18.55 10.83 1.75
C LYS A 139 19.88 10.64 1.00
N ASN A 140 19.97 9.60 0.17
CA ASN A 140 21.13 9.27 -0.65
C ASN A 140 21.06 9.94 -2.03
#